data_AF-A0AAJ2I1Q3-F1
#
_entry.id   AF-A0AAJ2I1Q3-F1
#
_cell.length_a   1.000
_cell.length_b   1.000
_cell.length_c   1.000
_cell.angle_alpha   90.00
_cell.angle_beta   90.00
_cell.angle_gamma   90.00
#
_symmetry.space_group_name_H-M   'P 1'
#
loop_
_entity.id
_entity.type
_entity.pdbx_description
1 polymer ?
#
loop_
_entity_poly.entity_id
_entity_poly.type
_entity_poly.pdbx_seq_one_letter_code
_entity_poly.pdbx_strand_id
1 'polypeptide(L)'
;MQPQMQVPQSLPEALRAYAREVEAREAMEAYAKELEPKGEAYDAFLSGHGTYSIGNIAKMHGLSQNKLFDLMRASGLMIAKGAMRNTPYQKYMHHFAVKAYDFTRTDDTVGTSYTTRVQPSGVDFLRRKLCLTPATNWRCWPEPRFLL
;
A
#
# COMPACT_ATOMS: atom_id res chain seq x y z
N MET A 1 16.90 21.29 -2.79
CA MET A 1 17.43 22.56 -2.26
C MET A 1 17.38 22.48 -0.75
N GLN A 2 18.53 22.44 -0.09
CA GLN A 2 18.56 22.62 1.38
C GLN A 2 18.38 24.12 1.66
N PRO A 3 17.61 24.53 2.70
CA PRO A 3 17.50 25.93 3.04
C PRO A 3 18.87 26.46 3.47
N GLN A 4 19.28 27.59 2.89
CA GLN A 4 20.47 28.32 3.36
C GLN A 4 20.19 28.84 4.77
N MET A 5 20.95 28.39 5.78
CA MET A 5 20.90 28.96 7.12
C MET A 5 21.41 30.40 7.08
N GLN A 6 20.50 31.37 7.06
CA GLN A 6 20.85 32.77 7.27
C GLN A 6 21.07 32.99 8.76
N VAL A 7 22.31 33.33 9.13
CA VAL A 7 22.67 33.63 10.52
C VAL A 7 22.11 35.01 10.87
N PRO A 8 21.29 35.14 11.93
CA PRO A 8 20.76 36.44 12.37
C PRO A 8 21.87 37.42 12.69
N GLN A 9 21.77 38.67 12.22
CA GLN A 9 22.81 39.69 12.41
C GLN A 9 22.56 40.58 13.64
N SER A 10 21.40 40.45 14.29
CA SER A 10 21.03 41.21 15.48
C SER A 10 20.27 40.37 16.50
N LEU A 11 20.33 40.76 17.78
CA LEU A 11 19.61 40.06 18.85
C LEU A 11 18.09 39.99 18.61
N PRO A 12 17.38 41.06 18.20
CA PRO A 12 15.95 40.98 17.90
C PRO A 12 15.63 40.03 16.75
N GLU A 13 16.51 39.93 15.75
CA GLU A 13 16.36 39.01 14.63
C GLU A 13 16.59 37.55 15.05
N ALA A 14 17.56 37.30 15.92
CA ALA A 14 17.81 35.98 16.50
C ALA A 14 16.60 35.47 17.30
N LEU A 15 15.98 36.33 18.11
CA LEU A 15 14.78 35.99 18.87
C LEU A 15 13.59 35.64 17.97
N ARG A 16 13.40 36.39 16.86
CA ARG A 16 12.35 36.07 15.87
C ARG A 16 12.63 34.80 15.09
N ALA A 17 13.90 34.52 14.77
CA ALA A 17 14.29 33.27 14.13
C ALA A 17 14.02 32.06 15.05
N TYR A 18 14.40 32.17 16.33
CA TYR A 18 14.13 31.16 17.34
C TYR A 18 12.62 30.94 17.55
N ALA A 19 11.83 32.00 17.66
CA ALA A 19 10.37 31.89 17.80
C ALA A 19 9.75 31.10 16.63
N ARG A 20 10.14 31.41 15.38
CA ARG A 20 9.67 30.66 14.20
C ARG A 20 10.11 29.20 14.20
N GLU A 21 11.32 28.91 14.66
CA GLU A 21 11.81 27.54 14.77
C GLU A 21 11.01 26.75 15.80
N VAL A 22 10.74 27.34 16.97
CA VAL A 22 9.92 26.75 18.03
C VAL A 22 8.51 26.47 17.51
N GLU A 23 7.86 27.46 16.90
CA GLU A 23 6.52 27.30 16.31
C GLU A 23 6.50 26.20 15.23
N ALA A 24 7.50 26.18 14.35
CA ALA A 24 7.61 25.15 13.31
C ALA A 24 7.82 23.75 13.91
N ARG A 25 8.64 23.65 14.96
CA ARG A 25 8.90 22.39 15.66
C ARG A 25 7.64 21.91 16.37
N GLU A 26 6.94 22.78 17.08
CA GLU A 26 5.67 22.47 17.74
C GLU A 26 4.60 22.03 16.73
N ALA A 27 4.51 22.69 15.58
CA ALA A 27 3.60 22.28 14.50
C ALA A 27 3.95 20.89 13.93
N MET A 28 5.25 20.60 13.75
CA MET A 28 5.70 19.28 13.30
C MET A 28 5.46 18.19 14.35
N GLU A 29 5.70 18.48 15.63
CA GLU A 29 5.44 17.56 16.74
C GLU A 29 3.94 17.27 16.88
N ALA A 30 3.09 18.29 16.76
CA ALA A 30 1.63 18.12 16.76
C ALA A 30 1.18 17.23 15.60
N TYR A 31 1.69 17.47 14.39
CA TYR A 31 1.37 16.65 13.22
C TYR A 31 1.88 15.20 13.37
N ALA A 32 3.07 15.01 13.91
CA ALA A 32 3.62 13.68 14.18
C ALA A 32 2.75 12.89 15.17
N LYS A 33 2.29 13.55 16.24
CA LYS A 33 1.39 12.96 17.23
C LYS A 33 0.02 12.57 16.64
N GLU A 34 -0.48 13.31 15.67
CA GLU A 34 -1.70 12.93 14.94
C GLU A 34 -1.50 11.73 13.99
N LEU A 35 -0.30 11.55 13.45
CA LEU A 35 0.05 10.45 12.55
C LEU A 35 0.43 9.16 13.28
N GLU A 36 0.98 9.25 14.49
CA GLU A 36 1.37 8.11 15.32
C GLU A 36 0.31 6.99 15.37
N PRO A 37 -0.97 7.24 15.72
CA PRO A 37 -1.98 6.17 15.75
C PRO A 37 -2.29 5.57 14.37
N LYS A 38 -2.10 6.34 13.29
CA LYS A 38 -2.24 5.82 11.92
C LYS A 38 -1.06 4.91 11.54
N GLY A 39 0.14 5.26 12.01
CA GLY A 39 1.34 4.44 11.86
C GLY A 39 1.22 3.11 12.61
N GLU A 40 0.83 3.15 13.87
CA GLU A 40 0.61 1.94 14.69
C GLU A 40 -0.44 1.01 14.06
N ALA A 41 -1.56 1.57 13.59
CA ALA A 41 -2.59 0.79 12.89
C ALA A 41 -2.06 0.16 11.59
N TYR A 42 -1.18 0.85 10.87
CA TYR A 42 -0.54 0.33 9.67
C TYR A 42 0.44 -0.81 9.98
N ASP A 43 1.24 -0.68 11.03
CA ASP A 43 2.16 -1.73 11.47
C ASP A 43 1.40 -2.96 12.01
N ALA A 44 0.30 -2.74 12.74
CA ALA A 44 -0.61 -3.81 13.15
C ALA A 44 -1.26 -4.52 11.94
N PHE A 45 -1.65 -3.76 10.91
CA PHE A 45 -2.16 -4.34 9.66
C PHE A 45 -1.10 -5.19 8.95
N LEU A 46 0.15 -4.71 8.86
CA LEU A 46 1.24 -5.44 8.22
C LEU A 46 1.62 -6.73 8.97
N SER A 47 1.53 -6.72 10.30
CA SER A 47 1.83 -7.89 11.14
C SER A 47 0.70 -8.90 11.24
N GLY A 48 -0.52 -8.55 10.81
CA GLY A 48 -1.69 -9.42 10.88
C GLY A 48 -1.56 -10.73 10.07
N HIS A 49 -2.01 -11.85 10.66
CA HIS A 49 -2.05 -13.16 10.00
C HIS A 49 -3.33 -13.30 9.14
N GLY A 50 -3.37 -12.59 8.02
CA GLY A 50 -4.47 -12.63 7.06
C GLY A 50 -3.98 -12.72 5.62
N THR A 51 -4.87 -13.06 4.70
CA THR A 51 -4.59 -12.88 3.27
C THR A 51 -5.82 -12.33 2.57
N TYR A 52 -5.64 -11.65 1.44
CA TYR A 52 -6.69 -11.03 0.65
C TYR A 52 -6.80 -11.72 -0.71
N SER A 53 -8.01 -11.78 -1.26
CA SER A 53 -8.17 -12.22 -2.65
C SER A 53 -7.65 -11.13 -3.60
N ILE A 54 -7.11 -11.53 -4.76
CA ILE A 54 -6.71 -10.59 -5.82
C ILE A 54 -7.91 -9.71 -6.25
N GLY A 55 -9.11 -10.28 -6.29
CA GLY A 55 -10.33 -9.53 -6.58
C GLY A 55 -10.63 -8.41 -5.59
N ASN A 56 -10.36 -8.61 -4.29
CA ASN A 56 -10.52 -7.54 -3.29
C ASN A 56 -9.50 -6.42 -3.50
N ILE A 57 -8.24 -6.77 -3.79
CA ILE A 57 -7.21 -5.77 -4.13
C ILE A 57 -7.60 -4.97 -5.37
N ALA A 58 -8.10 -5.63 -6.41
CA ALA A 58 -8.55 -4.98 -7.63
C ALA A 58 -9.67 -3.96 -7.33
N LYS A 59 -10.67 -4.33 -6.53
CA LYS A 59 -11.78 -3.44 -6.13
C LYS A 59 -11.28 -2.21 -5.36
N MET A 60 -10.32 -2.36 -4.44
CA MET A 60 -9.73 -1.23 -3.70
C MET A 60 -9.09 -0.19 -4.62
N HIS A 61 -8.68 -0.59 -5.82
CA HIS A 61 -8.05 0.27 -6.83
C HIS A 61 -8.95 0.57 -8.04
N GLY A 62 -10.24 0.23 -7.98
CA GLY A 62 -11.19 0.51 -9.06
C GLY A 62 -10.96 -0.33 -10.32
N LEU A 63 -10.30 -1.48 -10.18
CA LEU A 63 -10.00 -2.40 -11.28
C LEU A 63 -10.88 -3.64 -11.22
N SER A 64 -11.12 -4.26 -12.38
CA SER A 64 -11.63 -5.62 -12.44
C SER A 64 -10.54 -6.63 -12.08
N GLN A 65 -10.93 -7.78 -11.54
CA GLN A 65 -9.99 -8.84 -11.16
C GLN A 65 -9.11 -9.28 -12.34
N ASN A 66 -9.70 -9.49 -13.52
CA ASN A 66 -8.96 -9.91 -14.71
C ASN A 66 -7.97 -8.84 -15.16
N LYS A 67 -8.34 -7.56 -15.09
CA LYS A 67 -7.43 -6.45 -15.40
C LYS A 67 -6.21 -6.44 -14.48
N LEU A 68 -6.40 -6.69 -13.18
CA LEU A 68 -5.28 -6.79 -12.25
C LEU A 68 -4.38 -8.00 -12.56
N PHE A 69 -4.96 -9.18 -12.86
CA PHE A 69 -4.16 -10.33 -13.30
C PHE A 69 -3.36 -10.04 -14.59
N ASP A 70 -3.92 -9.29 -15.53
CA ASP A 70 -3.24 -8.90 -16.76
C ASP A 70 -2.02 -8.02 -16.44
N LEU A 71 -2.18 -7.00 -15.59
CA LEU A 71 -1.09 -6.12 -15.14
C LEU A 71 -0.01 -6.90 -14.38
N MET A 72 -0.39 -7.83 -13.51
CA MET A 72 0.55 -8.67 -12.76
C MET A 72 1.35 -9.60 -13.68
N ARG A 73 0.75 -10.15 -14.73
CA ARG A 73 1.48 -10.96 -15.73
C ARG A 73 2.37 -10.10 -16.61
N ALA A 74 1.88 -8.93 -17.06
CA ALA A 74 2.66 -8.00 -17.89
C ALA A 74 3.89 -7.45 -17.15
N SER A 75 3.79 -7.24 -15.83
CA SER A 75 4.89 -6.79 -14.97
C SER A 75 5.82 -7.92 -14.49
N GLY A 76 5.59 -9.16 -14.93
CA GLY A 76 6.42 -10.31 -14.56
C GLY A 76 6.30 -10.69 -13.09
N LEU A 77 5.16 -10.44 -12.44
CA LEU A 77 4.86 -10.92 -11.09
C LEU A 77 4.38 -12.37 -11.06
N MET A 78 3.64 -12.78 -12.10
CA MET A 78 3.00 -14.09 -12.19
C MET A 78 3.38 -14.83 -13.46
N ILE A 79 3.34 -16.16 -13.38
CA ILE A 79 3.44 -17.06 -14.52
C ILE A 79 2.28 -16.79 -15.47
N ALA A 80 2.61 -16.52 -16.74
CA ALA A 80 1.63 -16.05 -17.72
C ALA A 80 0.87 -17.17 -18.45
N LYS A 81 1.39 -18.41 -18.49
CA LYS A 81 0.84 -19.51 -19.31
C LYS A 81 1.02 -20.86 -18.61
N GLY A 82 0.31 -21.89 -19.10
CA GLY A 82 0.41 -23.26 -18.60
C GLY A 82 -0.39 -23.53 -17.32
N ALA A 83 -0.18 -24.70 -16.74
CA ALA A 83 -0.92 -25.18 -15.57
C ALA A 83 -0.73 -24.32 -14.31
N MET A 84 0.41 -23.63 -14.19
CA MET A 84 0.72 -22.74 -13.07
C MET A 84 0.40 -21.26 -13.37
N ARG A 85 -0.45 -20.98 -14.36
CA ARG A 85 -0.84 -19.61 -14.67
C ARG A 85 -1.44 -18.93 -13.43
N ASN A 86 -1.11 -17.66 -13.22
CA ASN A 86 -1.49 -16.85 -12.05
C ASN A 86 -0.80 -17.25 -10.72
N THR A 87 0.19 -18.15 -10.76
CA THR A 87 1.09 -18.39 -9.64
C THR A 87 2.21 -17.33 -9.64
N PRO A 88 2.53 -16.68 -8.50
CA PRO A 88 3.63 -15.74 -8.41
C PRO A 88 4.99 -16.40 -8.63
N TYR A 89 5.96 -15.66 -9.17
CA TYR A 89 7.34 -16.13 -9.21
C TYR A 89 7.94 -16.22 -7.81
N GLN A 90 8.85 -17.17 -7.59
CA GLN A 90 9.46 -17.46 -6.29
C GLN A 90 10.01 -16.22 -5.58
N LYS A 91 10.65 -15.30 -6.32
CA LYS A 91 11.20 -14.05 -5.77
C LYS A 91 10.17 -13.13 -5.10
N TYR A 92 8.89 -13.28 -5.40
CA TYR A 92 7.81 -12.48 -4.81
C TYR A 92 6.96 -13.27 -3.80
N MET A 93 7.25 -14.54 -3.54
CA MET A 93 6.39 -15.41 -2.72
C MET A 93 6.17 -14.91 -1.29
N HIS A 94 7.09 -14.11 -0.74
CA HIS A 94 6.91 -13.49 0.59
C HIS A 94 5.76 -12.47 0.66
N HIS A 95 5.20 -12.04 -0.48
CA HIS A 95 4.04 -11.17 -0.57
C HIS A 95 2.73 -11.91 -0.87
N PHE A 96 2.79 -13.22 -1.12
CA PHE A 96 1.64 -14.01 -1.57
C PHE A 96 1.49 -15.30 -0.77
N ALA A 97 0.31 -15.89 -0.86
CA ALA A 97 0.07 -17.24 -0.38
C ALA A 97 -0.70 -17.99 -1.47
N VAL A 98 -0.21 -19.17 -1.84
CA VAL A 98 -0.88 -20.03 -2.82
C VAL A 98 -1.61 -21.13 -2.05
N LYS A 99 -2.92 -21.24 -2.25
CA LYS A 99 -3.77 -22.25 -1.62
C LYS A 99 -4.20 -23.27 -2.67
N ALA A 100 -3.84 -24.53 -2.46
CA ALA A 100 -4.33 -25.63 -3.26
C ALA A 100 -5.75 -26.00 -2.80
N TYR A 101 -6.60 -26.38 -3.75
CA TYR A 101 -7.88 -27.00 -3.47
C TYR A 101 -8.17 -28.05 -4.55
N ASP A 102 -8.77 -29.15 -4.13
CA ASP A 102 -9.17 -30.22 -5.03
C ASP A 102 -10.60 -30.02 -5.50
N PHE A 103 -10.87 -30.42 -6.74
CA PHE A 103 -12.20 -30.39 -7.33
C PHE A 103 -12.43 -31.65 -8.14
N THR A 104 -13.65 -32.16 -8.07
CA THR A 104 -14.08 -33.32 -8.87
C THR A 104 -14.62 -32.83 -10.20
N ARG A 105 -14.17 -33.46 -11.28
CA ARG A 105 -14.65 -33.21 -12.63
C ARG A 105 -15.87 -34.08 -12.93
N THR A 106 -16.54 -33.79 -14.04
CA THR A 106 -17.75 -34.53 -14.47
C THR A 106 -17.48 -35.99 -14.82
N ASP A 107 -16.22 -36.37 -15.04
CA ASP A 107 -15.74 -37.72 -15.33
C ASP A 107 -15.22 -38.47 -14.08
N ASP A 108 -15.59 -38.00 -12.89
CA ASP A 108 -15.12 -38.49 -11.57
C ASP A 108 -13.60 -38.40 -11.34
N THR A 109 -12.85 -37.74 -12.22
CA THR A 109 -11.44 -37.48 -11.97
C THR A 109 -11.24 -36.31 -11.00
N VAL A 110 -10.23 -36.41 -10.13
CA VAL A 110 -9.86 -35.35 -9.19
C VAL A 110 -8.80 -34.45 -9.83
N GLY A 111 -9.10 -33.16 -9.92
CA GLY A 111 -8.15 -32.12 -10.30
C GLY A 111 -7.73 -31.28 -9.10
N THR A 112 -6.49 -30.79 -9.09
CA THR A 112 -6.03 -29.81 -8.11
C THR A 112 -5.92 -28.44 -8.78
N SER A 113 -6.43 -27.41 -8.12
CA SER A 113 -6.34 -26.02 -8.56
C SER A 113 -5.66 -25.17 -7.48
N TYR A 114 -5.09 -24.05 -7.91
CA TYR A 114 -4.31 -23.17 -7.05
C TYR A 114 -4.90 -21.76 -7.07
N THR A 115 -5.18 -21.21 -5.91
CA THR A 115 -5.62 -19.82 -5.75
C THR A 115 -4.54 -19.00 -5.09
N THR A 116 -4.09 -17.96 -5.80
CA THR A 116 -3.15 -16.98 -5.26
C THR A 116 -3.89 -15.94 -4.43
N ARG A 117 -3.40 -15.72 -3.21
CA ARG A 117 -3.86 -14.72 -2.25
C ARG A 117 -2.70 -13.76 -1.94
N VAL A 118 -3.03 -12.55 -1.47
CA VAL A 118 -2.07 -11.48 -1.16
C VAL A 118 -1.93 -11.36 0.34
N GLN A 119 -0.70 -11.37 0.86
CA GLN A 119 -0.42 -11.08 2.27
C GLN A 119 -0.52 -9.56 2.54
N PRO A 120 -0.61 -9.08 3.78
CA PRO A 120 -0.65 -7.64 4.07
C PRO A 120 0.53 -6.87 3.44
N SER A 121 1.74 -7.45 3.52
CA SER A 121 2.94 -6.92 2.86
C SER A 121 2.79 -6.77 1.34
N GLY A 122 2.02 -7.65 0.72
CA GLY A 122 1.76 -7.66 -0.71
C GLY A 122 0.82 -6.56 -1.19
N VAL A 123 0.01 -5.97 -0.31
CA VAL A 123 -0.97 -4.93 -0.68
C VAL A 123 -0.25 -3.66 -1.12
N ASP A 124 0.62 -3.10 -0.28
CA ASP A 124 1.38 -1.89 -0.65
C ASP A 124 2.44 -2.21 -1.72
N PHE A 125 3.02 -3.40 -1.70
CA PHE A 125 3.92 -3.85 -2.76
C PHE A 125 3.25 -3.78 -4.14
N LEU A 126 2.03 -4.32 -4.30
CA LEU A 126 1.29 -4.26 -5.56
C LEU A 126 0.96 -2.82 -5.97
N ARG A 127 0.52 -2.00 -5.02
CA ARG A 127 0.25 -0.57 -5.26
C ARG A 127 1.47 0.13 -5.86
N ARG A 128 2.64 -0.03 -5.23
CA ARG A 128 3.89 0.58 -5.70
C ARG A 128 4.38 -0.02 -7.02
N LYS A 129 4.37 -1.34 -7.14
CA LYS A 129 4.91 -2.06 -8.31
C LYS A 129 4.10 -1.83 -9.59
N LEU A 130 2.79 -1.67 -9.46
CA LEU A 130 1.86 -1.48 -10.58
C LEU A 130 1.34 -0.04 -10.69
N CYS A 131 1.86 0.88 -9.87
CA CYS A 131 1.42 2.28 -9.80
C CYS A 131 -0.11 2.43 -9.65
N LEU A 132 -0.73 1.61 -8.78
CA LEU A 132 -2.18 1.61 -8.59
C LEU A 132 -2.62 2.84 -7.80
N THR A 133 -3.67 3.49 -8.26
CA THR A 133 -4.37 4.55 -7.53
C THR A 133 -5.51 3.97 -6.71
N PRO A 134 -5.80 4.47 -5.50
CA PRO A 134 -7.00 4.05 -4.78
C PRO A 134 -8.26 4.39 -5.58
N ALA A 135 -9.28 3.54 -5.50
CA ALA A 135 -10.58 3.79 -6.13
C ALA A 135 -11.13 5.12 -5.60
N THR A 136 -11.25 6.12 -6.47
CA THR A 136 -11.72 7.45 -6.08
C THR A 136 -13.23 7.39 -5.80
N ASN A 137 -13.60 7.09 -4.56
CA ASN A 137 -14.92 7.31 -3.97
C ASN A 137 -14.75 7.93 -2.57
N TRP A 138 -14.06 9.06 -2.48
CA TRP A 138 -13.77 9.71 -1.19
C TRP A 138 -14.80 10.77 -0.80
N ARG A 139 -16.09 10.61 -1.13
CA ARG A 139 -17.15 11.57 -0.71
C ARG A 139 -17.37 11.70 0.81
N CYS A 140 -16.56 11.05 1.66
CA CYS A 140 -16.75 11.00 3.11
C CYS A 140 -15.53 11.37 3.97
N TRP A 141 -14.55 12.12 3.45
CA TRP A 141 -13.59 12.79 4.32
C TRP A 141 -13.85 14.30 4.29
N PRO A 142 -14.09 14.96 5.44
CA PRO A 142 -14.17 16.40 5.47
C PRO A 142 -12.82 16.93 4.98
N GLU A 143 -12.84 17.76 3.94
CA GLU A 143 -11.64 18.46 3.48
C GLU A 143 -11.00 19.16 4.67
N PRO A 144 -9.68 19.02 4.91
CA PRO A 144 -8.99 19.90 5.83
C PRO A 144 -9.13 21.30 5.23
N ARG A 145 -10.03 22.10 5.83
CA ARG A 145 -10.19 23.51 5.53
C ARG A 145 -8.89 24.18 5.99
N PHE A 146 -7.88 24.18 5.13
CA PHE A 146 -6.73 25.05 5.28
C PHE A 146 -7.27 26.48 5.20
N LEU A 147 -7.44 27.10 6.37
CA LEU A 147 -7.71 28.51 6.48
C LEU A 147 -6.45 29.25 5.99
N LEU A 148 -6.61 29.94 4.86
CA LEU A 148 -5.73 31.03 4.42
C LEU A 148 -6.02 32.29 5.23
#